data_AF-A0A374UWE5-F1
#
_entry.id   AF-A0A374UWE5-F1
#
_cell.length_a   1.000
_cell.length_b   1.000
_cell.length_c   1.000
_cell.angle_alpha   90.00
_cell.angle_beta   90.00
_cell.angle_gamma   90.00
#
_symmetry.space_group_name_H-M   'P 1'
#
loop_
_entity.id
_entity.type
_entity.pdbx_description
1 polymer ?
#
loop_
_entity_poly.entity_id
_entity_poly.type
_entity_poly.pdbx_seq_one_letter_code
_entity_poly.pdbx_strand_id
1 'polypeptide(L)'
;MIKVYTYFLLYLCTATFFLFLLPHSVSAQQEMTREERIKILETLKESDAILEKSISGEGLQETQNYIEGFELPPLSVFMDAVIENATVKRAQSQVEQVKNQYRIEKRNWWNYFRLNANYAYGRFNTLNESSETMVDWYQSTTVGSRHTFNVGASFSVGLGDLFNRPLRLKNYRYNIEQLQYTQEEVMEERRLKVLEAYNSVTAQLATIKAKAENAALYNAQMKISENNFIQGKIDIISLSLERARRSGAVTSYAEARVSLHNAIILLEMLTNVKIIKGK
;
A
#
# COMPACT_ATOMS: atom_id res chain seq x y z
N MET A 1 24.60 -84.53 -3.86
CA MET A 1 25.05 -83.14 -4.15
C MET A 1 24.81 -82.16 -2.98
N ILE A 2 24.80 -82.59 -1.70
CA ILE A 2 24.54 -81.68 -0.56
C ILE A 2 25.81 -81.35 0.25
N LYS A 3 26.82 -82.23 0.25
CA LYS A 3 28.08 -82.00 0.99
C LYS A 3 29.01 -80.96 0.35
N VAL A 4 28.92 -80.69 -0.95
CA VAL A 4 29.80 -79.72 -1.63
C VAL A 4 29.36 -78.28 -1.32
N TYR A 5 28.05 -78.05 -1.19
CA TYR A 5 27.49 -76.73 -0.88
C TYR A 5 27.79 -76.29 0.56
N THR A 6 27.86 -77.23 1.52
CA THR A 6 28.16 -76.90 2.92
C THR A 6 29.59 -76.43 3.12
N TYR A 7 30.57 -76.99 2.39
CA TYR A 7 31.95 -76.51 2.45
C TYR A 7 32.14 -75.17 1.74
N PHE A 8 31.42 -74.94 0.64
CA PHE A 8 31.47 -73.67 -0.08
C PHE A 8 30.88 -72.52 0.75
N LEU A 9 29.76 -72.76 1.45
CA LEU A 9 29.13 -71.78 2.33
C LEU A 9 30.02 -71.45 3.56
N LEU A 10 30.70 -72.45 4.12
CA LEU A 10 31.62 -72.27 5.24
C LEU A 10 32.86 -71.44 4.84
N TYR A 11 33.41 -71.66 3.64
CA TYR A 11 34.53 -70.89 3.12
C TYR A 11 34.17 -69.43 2.82
N LEU A 12 32.92 -69.19 2.40
CA LEU A 12 32.40 -67.85 2.15
C LEU A 12 32.17 -67.09 3.48
N CYS A 13 31.72 -67.78 4.53
CA CYS A 13 31.61 -67.22 5.88
C CYS A 13 32.97 -66.96 6.57
N THR A 14 34.00 -67.78 6.33
CA THR A 14 35.33 -67.52 6.90
C THR A 14 36.06 -66.38 6.17
N ALA A 15 35.82 -66.21 4.87
CA ALA A 15 36.35 -65.09 4.09
C ALA A 15 35.74 -63.74 4.49
N THR A 16 34.45 -63.70 4.83
CA THR A 16 33.81 -62.46 5.32
C THR A 16 34.23 -62.11 6.74
N PHE A 17 34.54 -63.10 7.59
CA PHE A 17 35.05 -62.87 8.94
C PHE A 17 36.48 -62.31 8.96
N PHE A 18 37.33 -62.74 8.02
CA PHE A 18 38.69 -62.18 7.86
C PHE A 18 38.69 -60.74 7.33
N LEU A 19 37.67 -60.35 6.55
CA LEU A 19 37.51 -58.98 6.06
C LEU A 19 37.04 -57.99 7.14
N PHE A 20 36.38 -58.50 8.19
CA PHE A 20 35.94 -57.71 9.36
C PHE A 20 36.99 -57.58 10.47
N LEU A 21 38.06 -58.38 10.44
CA LEU A 21 39.16 -58.34 11.41
C LEU A 21 40.32 -57.42 11.00
N LEU A 22 40.23 -56.77 9.84
CA LEU A 22 41.12 -55.65 9.52
C LEU A 22 40.73 -54.46 10.40
N PRO A 23 41.65 -53.94 11.23
CA PRO A 23 41.37 -52.75 12.01
C PRO A 23 41.03 -51.64 11.01
N HIS A 24 39.78 -51.20 11.00
CA HIS A 24 39.41 -49.99 10.32
C HIS A 24 40.18 -48.88 11.03
N SER A 25 41.29 -48.49 10.41
CA SER A 25 42.16 -47.43 10.87
C SER A 25 41.31 -46.17 11.06
N VAL A 26 41.00 -45.90 12.33
CA VAL A 26 40.63 -44.59 12.81
C VAL A 26 41.73 -43.62 12.39
N SER A 27 41.30 -42.45 11.91
CA SER A 27 42.11 -41.28 11.59
C SER A 27 42.91 -41.32 10.29
N ALA A 28 42.21 -41.06 9.18
CA ALA A 28 42.78 -40.23 8.13
C ALA A 28 42.33 -38.77 8.37
N GLN A 29 42.75 -38.19 9.49
CA GLN A 29 42.87 -36.74 9.57
C GLN A 29 44.07 -36.40 8.69
N GLN A 30 43.82 -36.18 7.39
CA GLN A 30 44.83 -35.61 6.49
C GLN A 30 45.29 -34.31 7.16
N GLU A 31 46.50 -34.30 7.71
CA GLU A 31 47.13 -33.06 8.16
C GLU A 31 47.41 -32.21 6.92
N MET A 32 46.37 -31.51 6.46
CA MET A 32 46.50 -30.57 5.36
C MET A 32 47.58 -29.56 5.72
N THR A 33 48.55 -29.42 4.82
CA THR A 33 49.61 -28.44 4.95
C THR A 33 49.01 -27.04 5.01
N ARG A 34 49.72 -26.09 5.64
CA ARG A 34 49.23 -24.71 5.81
C ARG A 34 48.85 -24.06 4.47
N GLU A 35 49.55 -24.40 3.39
CA GLU A 35 49.30 -23.91 2.04
C GLU A 35 48.02 -24.49 1.42
N GLU A 36 47.75 -25.79 1.60
CA GLU A 36 46.50 -26.41 1.16
C GLU A 36 45.29 -25.81 1.88
N ARG A 37 45.42 -25.53 3.19
CA ARG A 37 44.39 -24.85 3.98
C ARG A 37 44.09 -23.45 3.46
N ILE A 38 45.12 -22.69 3.10
CA ILE A 38 44.97 -21.34 2.54
C ILE A 38 44.28 -21.41 1.16
N LYS A 39 44.70 -22.34 0.29
CA LYS A 39 44.09 -22.53 -1.02
C LYS A 39 42.62 -22.92 -0.92
N ILE A 40 42.27 -23.80 0.01
CA ILE A 40 40.87 -24.14 0.29
C ILE A 40 40.12 -22.91 0.79
N LEU A 41 40.67 -22.16 1.75
CA LEU A 41 40.05 -20.94 2.26
C LEU A 41 39.75 -19.93 1.13
N GLU A 42 40.69 -19.75 0.20
CA GLU A 42 40.57 -18.83 -0.92
C GLU A 42 39.44 -19.24 -1.88
N THR A 43 39.37 -20.52 -2.28
CA THR A 43 38.25 -21.03 -3.09
C THR A 43 36.91 -20.89 -2.38
N LEU A 44 36.88 -21.07 -1.06
CA LEU A 44 35.67 -20.87 -0.26
C LEU A 44 35.28 -19.38 -0.21
N LYS A 45 36.24 -18.46 -0.15
CA LYS A 45 35.99 -17.00 -0.19
C LYS A 45 35.47 -16.55 -1.55
N GLU A 46 36.00 -17.07 -2.65
CA GLU A 46 35.50 -16.77 -4.00
C GLU A 46 34.04 -17.22 -4.15
N SER A 47 33.71 -18.43 -3.71
CA SER A 47 32.32 -18.92 -3.73
C SER A 47 31.38 -18.09 -2.83
N ASP A 48 31.86 -17.63 -1.67
CA ASP A 48 31.11 -16.71 -0.81
C ASP A 48 30.88 -15.36 -1.49
N ALA A 49 31.89 -14.78 -2.16
CA ALA A 49 31.75 -13.50 -2.83
C ALA A 49 30.72 -13.55 -3.98
N ILE A 50 30.64 -14.68 -4.68
CA ILE A 50 29.63 -14.93 -5.72
C ILE A 50 28.24 -15.02 -5.09
N LEU A 51 28.09 -15.75 -3.99
CA LEU A 51 26.81 -15.86 -3.27
C LEU A 51 26.37 -14.52 -2.70
N GLU A 52 27.27 -13.78 -2.04
CA GLU A 52 26.97 -12.45 -1.52
C GLU A 52 26.57 -11.50 -2.64
N LYS A 53 27.25 -11.51 -3.80
CA LYS A 53 26.85 -10.70 -4.96
C LYS A 53 25.45 -11.07 -5.48
N SER A 54 25.09 -12.36 -5.44
CA SER A 54 23.75 -12.82 -5.84
C SER A 54 22.66 -12.40 -4.84
N ILE A 55 22.98 -12.40 -3.54
CA ILE A 55 22.08 -11.97 -2.47
C ILE A 55 21.97 -10.45 -2.45
N SER A 56 23.02 -9.72 -2.84
CA SER A 56 23.15 -8.25 -2.79
C SER A 56 22.67 -7.53 -4.05
N GLY A 57 21.92 -8.18 -4.94
CA GLY A 57 21.48 -7.61 -6.23
C GLY A 57 21.08 -6.14 -6.15
N GLU A 58 21.46 -5.37 -7.18
CA GLU A 58 21.63 -3.89 -7.26
C GLU A 58 20.64 -2.98 -6.50
N GLY A 59 19.42 -3.44 -6.14
CA GLY A 59 18.48 -2.69 -5.29
C GLY A 59 18.80 -2.69 -3.78
N LEU A 60 19.78 -3.47 -3.32
CA LEU A 60 20.12 -3.58 -1.88
C LEU A 60 21.21 -2.61 -1.41
N GLN A 61 21.90 -1.86 -2.28
CA GLN A 61 22.88 -0.86 -1.78
C GLN A 61 22.19 0.40 -1.27
N GLU A 62 21.13 0.85 -1.92
CA GLU A 62 20.32 1.99 -1.46
C GLU A 62 19.74 1.74 -0.07
N THR A 63 19.35 0.49 0.21
CA THR A 63 18.75 0.11 1.51
C THR A 63 19.74 0.02 2.68
N GLN A 64 21.06 0.05 2.44
CA GLN A 64 22.05 0.03 3.54
C GLN A 64 22.13 1.41 4.21
N ASN A 65 22.02 2.49 3.43
CA ASN A 65 22.17 3.86 3.93
C ASN A 65 20.95 4.36 4.72
N TYR A 66 19.80 3.68 4.65
CA TYR A 66 18.59 4.11 5.36
C TYR A 66 18.57 3.72 6.84
N ILE A 67 19.35 2.73 7.27
CA ILE A 67 19.18 2.11 8.61
C ILE A 67 19.92 2.90 9.71
N GLU A 68 21.03 3.58 9.38
CA GLU A 68 21.92 4.21 10.37
C GLU A 68 21.44 5.58 10.91
N GLY A 69 20.30 6.11 10.43
CA GLY A 69 19.79 7.42 10.87
C GLY A 69 18.29 7.63 10.70
N PHE A 70 17.50 6.55 10.64
CA PHE A 70 16.05 6.64 10.45
C PHE A 70 15.34 6.94 11.77
N GLU A 71 14.96 8.21 11.95
CA GLU A 71 14.02 8.61 12.98
C GLU A 71 12.63 8.74 12.34
N LEU A 72 11.70 7.90 12.81
CA LEU A 72 10.30 7.99 12.41
C LEU A 72 9.74 9.36 12.86
N PRO A 73 9.14 10.15 11.95
CA PRO A 73 8.37 11.32 12.34
C PRO A 73 7.28 10.95 13.35
N PRO A 74 6.87 11.88 14.23
CA PRO A 74 5.83 11.60 15.19
C PRO A 74 4.51 11.27 14.49
N LEU A 75 3.74 10.35 15.08
CA LEU A 75 2.47 9.85 14.54
C LEU A 75 1.50 10.96 14.12
N SER A 76 1.54 12.13 14.78
CA SER A 76 0.73 13.30 14.45
C SER A 76 0.89 13.76 13.01
N VAL A 77 2.11 13.73 12.46
CA VAL A 77 2.37 14.13 11.06
C VAL A 77 1.67 13.19 10.09
N PHE A 78 1.62 11.90 10.41
CA PHE A 78 0.91 10.91 9.60
C PHE A 78 -0.61 11.02 9.74
N MET A 79 -1.12 11.39 10.92
CA MET A 79 -2.56 11.60 11.15
C MET A 79 -3.11 12.82 10.41
N ASP A 80 -2.31 13.89 10.26
CA ASP A 80 -2.66 15.04 9.44
C ASP A 80 -2.65 14.68 7.95
N ALA A 81 -1.69 13.87 7.53
CA ALA A 81 -1.58 13.42 6.15
C ALA A 81 -2.76 12.52 5.70
N VAL A 82 -3.40 11.80 6.64
CA VAL A 82 -4.64 11.04 6.36
C VAL A 82 -5.76 11.94 5.83
N ILE A 83 -5.82 13.21 6.26
CA ILE A 83 -6.85 14.16 5.81
C ILE A 83 -6.72 14.43 4.30
N GLU A 84 -5.51 14.38 3.76
CA GLU A 84 -5.26 14.69 2.36
C GLU A 84 -5.63 13.55 1.40
N ASN A 85 -5.98 12.38 1.92
CA ASN A 85 -6.30 11.19 1.15
C ASN A 85 -7.56 11.38 0.28
N ALA A 86 -7.55 10.78 -0.92
CA ALA A 86 -8.66 10.87 -1.88
C ALA A 86 -9.99 10.31 -1.33
N THR A 87 -9.96 9.22 -0.54
CA THR A 87 -11.17 8.62 0.04
C THR A 87 -11.81 9.54 1.08
N VAL A 88 -10.98 10.18 1.91
CA VAL A 88 -11.42 11.17 2.91
C VAL A 88 -11.98 12.41 2.21
N LYS A 89 -11.25 12.96 1.24
CA LYS A 89 -11.71 14.11 0.44
C LYS A 89 -13.03 13.84 -0.28
N ARG A 90 -13.24 12.61 -0.77
CA ARG A 90 -14.52 12.18 -1.35
C ARG A 90 -15.65 12.24 -0.32
N ALA A 91 -15.45 11.69 0.88
CA ALA A 91 -16.45 11.73 1.94
C ALA A 91 -16.75 13.19 2.39
N GLN A 92 -15.72 14.02 2.54
CA GLN A 92 -15.86 15.45 2.82
C GLN A 92 -16.68 16.16 1.73
N SER A 93 -16.36 15.92 0.46
CA SER A 93 -17.09 16.51 -0.66
C SER A 93 -18.56 16.08 -0.68
N GLN A 94 -18.88 14.83 -0.33
CA GLN A 94 -20.26 14.37 -0.22
C GLN A 94 -21.04 15.13 0.87
N VAL A 95 -20.42 15.33 2.04
CA VAL A 95 -21.01 16.15 3.10
C VAL A 95 -21.25 17.59 2.62
N GLU A 96 -20.28 18.19 1.94
CA GLU A 96 -20.40 19.56 1.40
C GLU A 96 -21.47 19.68 0.31
N GLN A 97 -21.58 18.70 -0.59
CA GLN A 97 -22.61 18.66 -1.62
C GLN A 97 -24.01 18.67 -1.00
N VAL A 98 -24.26 17.83 0.02
CA VAL A 98 -25.57 17.79 0.69
C VAL A 98 -25.80 19.03 1.54
N LYS A 99 -24.77 19.60 2.17
CA LYS A 99 -24.85 20.91 2.85
C LYS A 99 -25.23 22.03 1.87
N ASN A 100 -24.68 22.02 0.66
CA ASN A 100 -25.02 22.99 -0.38
C ASN A 100 -26.46 22.79 -0.86
N GLN A 101 -26.91 21.55 -1.07
CA GLN A 101 -28.31 21.26 -1.39
C GLN A 101 -29.25 21.74 -0.28
N TYR A 102 -28.91 21.51 0.99
CA TYR A 102 -29.65 22.02 2.14
C TYR A 102 -29.74 23.56 2.14
N ARG A 103 -28.64 24.26 1.82
CA ARG A 103 -28.62 25.73 1.69
C ARG A 103 -29.50 26.22 0.53
N ILE A 104 -29.46 25.54 -0.61
CA ILE A 104 -30.30 25.85 -1.77
C ILE A 104 -31.78 25.67 -1.40
N GLU A 105 -32.14 24.54 -0.79
CA GLU A 105 -33.51 24.26 -0.34
C GLU A 105 -34.00 25.25 0.72
N LYS A 106 -33.11 25.70 1.61
CA LYS A 106 -33.44 26.79 2.54
C LYS A 106 -33.78 28.09 1.80
N ARG A 107 -33.15 28.37 0.66
CA ARG A 107 -33.37 29.56 -0.19
C ARG A 107 -34.45 29.35 -1.27
N ASN A 108 -34.98 28.14 -1.43
CA ASN A 108 -35.96 27.79 -2.47
C ASN A 108 -37.26 28.62 -2.38
N TRP A 109 -37.55 29.26 -1.25
CA TRP A 109 -38.67 30.20 -1.12
C TRP A 109 -38.60 31.39 -2.08
N TRP A 110 -37.41 31.78 -2.53
CA TRP A 110 -37.25 32.79 -3.58
C TRP A 110 -37.89 32.37 -4.90
N ASN A 111 -38.03 31.07 -5.17
CA ASN A 111 -38.65 30.55 -6.39
C ASN A 111 -40.18 30.76 -6.44
N TYR A 112 -40.80 31.17 -5.33
CA TYR A 112 -42.21 31.61 -5.33
C TYR A 112 -42.39 32.97 -5.99
N PHE A 113 -41.33 33.77 -6.04
CA PHE A 113 -41.32 35.05 -6.73
C PHE A 113 -40.71 34.87 -8.12
N ARG A 114 -41.54 35.01 -9.16
CA ARG A 114 -41.07 34.96 -10.54
C ARG A 114 -41.30 36.32 -11.19
N LEU A 115 -40.20 36.90 -11.66
CA LEU A 115 -40.23 38.08 -12.52
C LEU A 115 -40.19 37.60 -13.96
N ASN A 116 -41.24 37.91 -14.71
CA ASN A 116 -41.29 37.64 -16.14
C ASN A 116 -41.32 38.98 -16.86
N ALA A 117 -40.31 39.21 -17.69
CA ALA A 117 -40.25 40.35 -18.59
C ALA A 117 -40.18 39.80 -20.01
N ASN A 118 -41.20 40.08 -20.79
CA ASN A 118 -41.27 39.66 -22.19
C ASN A 118 -41.39 40.92 -23.05
N TYR A 119 -40.48 41.06 -24.02
CA TYR A 119 -40.55 42.09 -25.05
C TYR A 119 -40.67 41.39 -26.39
N ALA A 120 -41.78 41.59 -27.09
CA ALA A 120 -42.00 41.06 -28.41
C ALA A 120 -42.35 42.18 -29.38
N TYR A 121 -41.74 42.13 -30.55
CA TYR A 121 -41.99 43.04 -31.65
C TYR A 121 -42.35 42.21 -32.88
N GLY A 122 -43.52 42.48 -33.45
CA GLY A 122 -44.02 41.76 -34.61
C GLY A 122 -45.03 42.58 -35.40
N ARG A 123 -45.15 42.27 -36.69
CA ARG A 123 -46.25 42.76 -37.52
C ARG A 123 -47.41 41.80 -37.31
N PHE A 124 -48.52 42.31 -36.82
CA PHE A 124 -49.73 41.54 -36.64
C PHE A 124 -50.80 42.09 -37.58
N ASN A 125 -51.41 41.21 -38.37
CA ASN A 125 -52.58 41.54 -39.17
C ASN A 125 -53.81 41.24 -38.32
N THR A 126 -54.43 42.27 -37.74
CA THR A 126 -55.77 42.13 -37.17
C THR A 126 -56.75 42.05 -38.34
N LEU A 127 -57.36 40.89 -38.56
CA LEU A 127 -58.58 40.77 -39.36
C LEU A 127 -59.72 41.24 -38.44
N ASN A 128 -60.30 42.40 -38.73
CA ASN A 128 -61.45 42.90 -38.00
C ASN A 128 -62.71 42.59 -38.82
N GLU A 129 -63.53 41.66 -38.31
CA GLU A 129 -64.86 41.38 -38.85
C GLU A 129 -65.89 42.10 -37.98
N SER A 130 -66.36 43.26 -38.45
CA SER A 130 -67.43 44.00 -37.81
C SER A 130 -68.70 43.80 -38.65
N SER A 131 -69.63 42.99 -38.16
CA SER A 131 -70.99 42.88 -38.72
C SER A 131 -71.98 43.57 -37.79
N GLU A 132 -72.49 44.72 -38.20
CA GLU A 132 -73.79 45.17 -37.71
C GLU A 132 -74.87 44.44 -38.51
N THR A 133 -75.95 44.02 -37.86
CA THR A 133 -76.91 42.99 -38.32
C THR A 133 -77.66 43.29 -39.62
N MET A 134 -77.32 44.35 -40.37
CA MET A 134 -78.05 44.77 -41.57
C MET A 134 -77.22 45.53 -42.62
N VAL A 135 -75.93 45.18 -42.82
CA VAL A 135 -75.11 45.68 -43.94
C VAL A 135 -74.09 44.62 -44.39
N ASP A 136 -73.71 44.65 -45.68
CA ASP A 136 -72.77 43.71 -46.30
C ASP A 136 -71.43 43.67 -45.57
N TRP A 137 -70.91 42.45 -45.38
CA TRP A 137 -69.67 42.18 -44.69
C TRP A 137 -68.48 42.79 -45.47
N TYR A 138 -67.63 43.55 -44.79
CA TYR A 138 -66.35 43.99 -45.36
C TYR A 138 -65.21 43.65 -44.40
N GLN A 139 -64.26 42.84 -44.86
CA GLN A 139 -63.04 42.52 -44.09
C GLN A 139 -62.03 43.65 -44.27
N SER A 140 -61.77 44.41 -43.20
CA SER A 140 -60.68 45.38 -43.18
C SER A 140 -59.44 44.74 -42.54
N THR A 141 -58.36 44.62 -43.32
CA THR A 141 -57.06 44.18 -42.78
C THR A 141 -56.30 45.42 -42.30
N THR A 142 -56.23 45.62 -40.99
CA THR A 142 -55.38 46.68 -40.42
C THR A 142 -54.01 46.08 -40.15
N VAL A 143 -53.00 46.55 -40.90
CA VAL A 143 -51.60 46.14 -40.73
C VAL A 143 -50.94 47.11 -39.75
N GLY A 144 -50.65 46.64 -38.53
CA GLY A 144 -50.01 47.44 -37.49
C GLY A 144 -48.74 46.77 -36.97
N SER A 145 -47.66 47.54 -36.81
CA SER A 145 -46.53 47.14 -35.98
C SER A 145 -46.93 47.32 -34.52
N ARG A 146 -46.95 46.24 -33.73
CA ARG A 146 -47.28 46.30 -32.31
C ARG A 146 -46.05 45.95 -31.48
N HIS A 147 -45.72 46.84 -30.55
CA HIS A 147 -44.77 46.56 -29.48
C HIS A 147 -45.57 45.97 -28.32
N THR A 148 -45.34 44.71 -27.96
CA THR A 148 -45.93 44.11 -26.76
C THR A 148 -44.85 43.97 -25.71
N PHE A 149 -44.99 44.78 -24.66
CA PHE A 149 -44.13 44.72 -23.48
C PHE A 149 -44.97 44.20 -22.32
N ASN A 150 -44.71 42.95 -21.92
CA ASN A 150 -45.38 42.32 -20.80
C ASN A 150 -44.37 42.18 -19.67
N VAL A 151 -44.43 43.08 -18.69
CA VAL A 151 -43.71 42.95 -17.42
C VAL A 151 -44.72 42.58 -16.36
N GLY A 152 -44.53 41.41 -15.76
CA GLY A 152 -45.39 40.90 -14.71
C GLY A 152 -44.56 40.21 -13.63
N ALA A 153 -44.90 40.49 -12.37
CA ALA A 153 -44.48 39.67 -11.26
C ALA A 153 -45.60 38.66 -10.99
N SER A 154 -45.27 37.38 -10.94
CA SER A 154 -46.20 36.33 -10.52
C SER A 154 -45.73 35.74 -9.21
N PHE A 155 -46.62 35.72 -8.22
CA PHE A 155 -46.42 35.02 -6.96
C PHE A 155 -47.20 33.70 -7.01
N SER A 156 -46.49 32.58 -7.02
CA SER A 156 -47.10 31.25 -7.04
C SER A 156 -46.58 30.43 -5.88
N VAL A 157 -47.46 30.13 -4.91
CA VAL A 157 -47.12 29.30 -3.74
C VAL A 157 -47.76 27.93 -3.92
N GLY A 158 -46.92 26.88 -3.97
CA GLY A 158 -47.40 25.51 -3.87
C GLY A 158 -47.71 25.16 -2.43
N LEU A 159 -48.99 24.97 -2.08
CA LEU A 159 -49.40 24.59 -0.71
C LEU A 159 -48.66 23.34 -0.21
N GLY A 160 -48.45 22.34 -1.08
CA GLY A 160 -47.70 21.12 -0.74
C GLY A 160 -46.23 21.36 -0.41
N ASP A 161 -45.59 22.38 -1.01
CA ASP A 161 -44.19 22.71 -0.73
C ASP A 161 -44.06 23.46 0.60
N LEU A 162 -45.08 24.24 0.98
CA LEU A 162 -45.12 24.94 2.27
C LEU A 162 -45.24 23.97 3.46
N PHE A 163 -46.14 22.98 3.38
CA PHE A 163 -46.34 21.99 4.45
C PHE A 163 -45.21 20.96 4.52
N ASN A 164 -44.64 20.54 3.39
CA ASN A 164 -43.58 19.52 3.37
C ASN A 164 -42.17 20.09 3.64
N ARG A 165 -41.96 21.40 3.55
CA ARG A 165 -40.65 22.04 3.80
C ARG A 165 -39.97 21.66 5.12
N PRO A 166 -40.64 21.72 6.31
CA PRO A 166 -39.98 21.33 7.55
C PRO A 166 -39.54 19.86 7.54
N LEU A 167 -40.34 18.96 6.97
CA LEU A 167 -39.97 17.55 6.83
C LEU A 167 -38.77 17.37 5.88
N ARG A 168 -38.77 18.07 4.73
CA ARG A 168 -37.64 18.05 3.79
C ARG A 168 -36.35 18.56 4.44
N LEU A 169 -36.40 19.69 5.16
CA LEU A 169 -35.25 20.24 5.87
C LEU A 169 -34.74 19.30 6.98
N LYS A 170 -35.65 18.61 7.68
CA LYS A 170 -35.29 17.60 8.69
C LYS A 170 -34.58 16.40 8.05
N ASN A 171 -35.07 15.91 6.91
CA ASN A 171 -34.43 14.83 6.15
C ASN A 171 -33.01 15.21 5.69
N TYR A 172 -32.81 16.43 5.18
CA TYR A 172 -31.46 16.91 4.85
C TYR A 172 -30.53 16.96 6.06
N ARG A 173 -31.02 17.38 7.22
CA ARG A 173 -30.21 17.37 8.46
C ARG A 173 -29.77 15.96 8.81
N TYR A 174 -30.69 14.99 8.78
CA TYR A 174 -30.34 13.59 9.04
C TYR A 174 -29.37 13.02 8.01
N ASN A 175 -29.54 13.34 6.72
CA ASN A 175 -28.61 12.92 5.68
C ASN A 175 -27.22 13.53 5.89
N ILE A 176 -27.13 14.81 6.27
CA ILE A 176 -25.85 15.46 6.59
C ILE A 176 -25.20 14.77 7.79
N GLU A 177 -25.96 14.52 8.86
CA GLU A 177 -25.47 13.87 10.08
C GLU A 177 -24.96 12.44 9.78
N GLN A 178 -25.71 11.66 9.00
CA GLN A 178 -25.29 10.34 8.54
C GLN A 178 -24.02 10.40 7.68
N LEU A 179 -23.92 11.38 6.79
CA LEU A 179 -22.72 11.59 5.97
C LEU A 179 -21.52 12.03 6.82
N GLN A 180 -21.74 12.76 7.91
CA GLN A 180 -20.70 13.10 8.87
C GLN A 180 -20.21 11.86 9.63
N TYR A 181 -21.11 10.99 10.09
CA TYR A 181 -20.70 9.73 10.72
C TYR A 181 -19.93 8.82 9.77
N THR A 182 -20.37 8.69 8.52
CA THR A 182 -19.61 7.91 7.52
C THR A 182 -18.27 8.56 7.17
N GLN A 183 -18.18 9.90 7.17
CA GLN A 183 -16.90 10.58 7.05
C GLN A 183 -15.98 10.25 8.25
N GLU A 184 -16.49 10.31 9.48
CA GLU A 184 -15.75 9.99 10.70
C GLU A 184 -15.29 8.53 10.72
N GLU A 185 -16.15 7.58 10.32
CA GLU A 185 -15.83 6.16 10.18
C GLU A 185 -14.67 5.95 9.18
N VAL A 186 -14.74 6.57 8.00
CA VAL A 186 -13.66 6.52 7.00
C VAL A 186 -12.37 7.12 7.56
N MET A 187 -12.46 8.23 8.30
CA MET A 187 -11.29 8.83 8.95
C MET A 187 -10.68 7.89 9.98
N GLU A 188 -11.49 7.28 10.84
CA GLU A 188 -11.05 6.36 11.88
C GLU A 188 -10.41 5.09 11.29
N GLU A 189 -11.05 4.46 10.30
CA GLU A 189 -10.51 3.28 9.62
C GLU A 189 -9.15 3.59 8.98
N ARG A 190 -8.99 4.79 8.40
CA ARG A 190 -7.71 5.22 7.82
C ARG A 190 -6.65 5.48 8.89
N ARG A 191 -7.02 6.12 10.00
CA ARG A 191 -6.12 6.35 11.15
C ARG A 191 -5.65 5.03 11.75
N LEU A 192 -6.54 4.04 11.87
CA LEU A 192 -6.21 2.69 12.33
C LEU A 192 -5.16 2.03 11.41
N LYS A 193 -5.38 2.05 10.08
CA LYS A 193 -4.43 1.48 9.12
C LYS A 193 -3.06 2.14 9.17
N VAL A 194 -3.02 3.47 9.32
CA VAL A 194 -1.76 4.21 9.48
C VAL A 194 -1.07 3.85 10.79
N LEU A 195 -1.82 3.72 11.89
CA LEU A 195 -1.27 3.31 13.18
C LEU A 195 -0.69 1.89 13.13
N GLU A 196 -1.39 0.96 12.49
CA GLU A 196 -0.92 -0.41 12.30
C GLU A 196 0.34 -0.47 11.43
N ALA A 197 0.37 0.27 10.32
CA ALA A 197 1.53 0.41 9.46
C ALA A 197 2.73 0.99 10.23
N TYR A 198 2.51 2.05 11.01
CA TYR A 198 3.54 2.67 11.85
C TYR A 198 4.10 1.66 12.86
N ASN A 199 3.22 0.95 13.58
CA ASN A 199 3.64 -0.07 14.54
C ASN A 199 4.45 -1.19 13.86
N SER A 200 4.00 -1.66 12.69
CA SER A 200 4.73 -2.63 11.88
C SER A 200 6.14 -2.13 11.53
N VAL A 201 6.30 -0.88 11.09
CA VAL A 201 7.63 -0.30 10.82
C VAL A 201 8.49 -0.27 12.08
N THR A 202 7.94 0.15 13.24
CA THR A 202 8.71 0.15 14.50
C THR A 202 9.17 -1.25 14.92
N ALA A 203 8.31 -2.27 14.74
CA ALA A 203 8.65 -3.65 15.05
C ALA A 203 9.73 -4.20 14.08
N GLN A 204 9.63 -3.87 12.79
CA GLN A 204 10.64 -4.25 11.81
C GLN A 204 11.97 -3.53 12.04
N LEU A 205 11.97 -2.27 12.52
CA LEU A 205 13.19 -1.55 12.92
C LEU A 205 13.90 -2.21 14.12
N ALA A 206 13.16 -2.69 15.11
CA ALA A 206 13.75 -3.45 16.21
C ALA A 206 14.33 -4.79 15.71
N THR A 207 13.60 -5.48 14.83
CA THR A 207 13.97 -6.79 14.29
C THR A 207 15.22 -6.72 13.41
N ILE A 208 15.32 -5.72 12.53
CA ILE A 208 16.50 -5.52 11.68
C ILE A 208 17.73 -5.18 12.51
N LYS A 209 17.59 -4.39 13.58
CA LYS A 209 18.70 -4.04 14.46
C LYS A 209 19.27 -5.28 15.14
N ALA A 210 18.41 -6.14 15.70
CA ALA A 210 18.84 -7.40 16.30
C ALA A 210 19.51 -8.34 15.27
N LYS A 211 18.95 -8.43 14.06
CA LYS A 211 19.54 -9.25 12.98
C LYS A 211 20.85 -8.67 12.44
N ALA A 212 21.00 -7.34 12.42
CA ALA A 212 22.25 -6.68 12.04
C ALA A 212 23.36 -6.96 13.07
N GLU A 213 23.05 -6.85 14.36
CA GLU A 213 23.97 -7.19 15.45
C GLU A 213 24.41 -8.66 15.37
N ASN A 214 23.46 -9.58 15.14
CA ASN A 214 23.77 -11.01 14.93
C ASN A 214 24.65 -11.24 13.69
N ALA A 215 24.37 -10.58 12.57
CA ALA A 215 25.19 -10.70 11.37
C ALA A 215 26.62 -10.17 11.59
N ALA A 216 26.78 -9.06 12.31
CA ALA A 216 28.08 -8.51 12.69
C ALA A 216 28.85 -9.47 13.61
N LEU A 217 28.16 -10.07 14.59
CA LEU A 217 28.73 -11.08 15.49
C LEU A 217 29.24 -12.29 14.72
N TYR A 218 28.41 -12.91 13.88
CA TYR A 218 28.82 -14.08 13.10
C TYR A 218 29.91 -13.77 12.08
N ASN A 219 29.94 -12.55 11.52
CA ASN A 219 31.04 -12.11 10.67
C ASN A 219 32.36 -11.99 11.46
N ALA A 220 32.32 -11.43 12.67
CA ALA A 220 33.50 -11.41 13.56
C ALA A 220 33.95 -12.82 13.95
N GLN A 221 33.01 -13.70 14.29
CA GLN A 221 33.28 -15.10 14.64
C GLN A 221 33.88 -15.88 13.45
N MET A 222 33.43 -15.61 12.23
CA MET A 222 33.99 -16.20 11.01
C MET A 222 35.46 -15.82 10.84
N LYS A 223 35.84 -14.56 11.07
CA LYS A 223 37.25 -14.14 11.00
C LYS A 223 38.11 -14.85 12.04
N ILE A 224 37.57 -15.12 13.22
CA ILE A 224 38.25 -15.89 14.28
C ILE A 224 38.40 -17.36 13.86
N SER A 225 37.34 -17.98 13.34
CA SER A 225 37.36 -19.37 12.91
C SER A 225 38.29 -19.60 11.70
N GLU A 226 38.30 -18.69 10.72
CA GLU A 226 39.26 -18.71 9.61
C GLU A 226 40.72 -18.72 10.12
N ASN A 227 41.04 -17.87 11.09
CA ASN A 227 42.39 -17.84 11.67
C ASN A 227 42.72 -19.14 12.43
N ASN A 228 41.78 -19.65 13.22
CA ASN A 228 41.94 -20.93 13.92
C ASN A 228 42.12 -22.11 12.95
N PHE A 229 41.47 -22.07 11.78
CA PHE A 229 41.61 -23.08 10.73
C PHE A 229 43.00 -23.04 10.09
N ILE A 230 43.52 -21.84 9.78
CA ILE A 230 44.88 -21.64 9.29
C ILE A 230 45.91 -22.16 10.30
N GLN A 231 45.66 -21.96 11.59
CA GLN A 231 46.52 -22.41 12.69
C GLN A 231 46.40 -23.91 13.03
N GLY A 232 45.53 -24.68 12.35
CA GLY A 232 45.39 -26.11 12.65
C GLY A 232 44.46 -26.46 13.82
N LYS A 233 43.91 -25.46 14.53
CA LYS A 233 43.13 -25.67 15.77
C LYS A 233 41.73 -26.21 15.53
N ILE A 234 41.17 -25.98 14.34
CA ILE A 234 39.85 -26.47 13.94
C ILE A 234 39.92 -27.18 12.60
N ASP A 235 38.96 -28.07 12.36
CA ASP A 235 38.81 -28.83 11.11
C ASP A 235 37.95 -28.09 10.08
N ILE A 236 37.86 -28.65 8.87
CA ILE A 236 37.05 -28.08 7.79
C ILE A 236 35.53 -28.19 8.05
N ILE A 237 35.10 -29.16 8.87
CA ILE A 237 33.67 -29.41 9.17
C ILE A 237 33.14 -28.34 10.14
N SER A 238 33.91 -28.00 11.17
CA SER A 238 33.60 -26.90 12.09
C SER A 238 33.64 -25.55 11.38
N LEU A 239 34.61 -25.34 10.46
CA LEU A 239 34.64 -24.14 9.63
C LEU A 239 33.41 -24.03 8.71
N SER A 240 32.98 -25.14 8.09
CA SER A 240 31.79 -25.14 7.24
C SER A 240 30.50 -24.91 8.01
N LEU A 241 30.42 -25.40 9.26
CA LEU A 241 29.30 -25.12 10.16
C LEU A 241 29.23 -23.62 10.53
N GLU A 242 30.35 -23.00 10.89
CA GLU A 242 30.39 -21.57 11.19
C GLU A 242 30.08 -20.73 9.94
N ARG A 243 30.52 -21.16 8.76
CA ARG A 243 30.14 -20.55 7.48
C ARG A 243 28.64 -20.63 7.22
N ALA A 244 28.02 -21.80 7.49
CA ALA A 244 26.58 -21.96 7.35
C ALA A 244 25.81 -21.03 8.29
N ARG A 245 26.28 -20.85 9.53
CA ARG A 245 25.72 -19.90 10.50
C ARG A 245 25.83 -18.45 10.01
N ARG A 246 27.01 -18.04 9.53
CA ARG A 246 27.23 -16.71 8.93
C ARG A 246 26.28 -16.48 7.77
N SER A 247 26.20 -17.44 6.84
CA SER A 247 25.33 -17.37 5.66
C SER A 247 23.86 -17.21 6.09
N GLY A 248 23.38 -18.03 7.03
CA GLY A 248 22.02 -17.93 7.56
C GLY A 248 21.73 -16.60 8.26
N ALA A 249 22.71 -16.02 8.95
CA ALA A 249 22.57 -14.69 9.56
C ALA A 249 22.51 -13.57 8.51
N VAL A 250 23.33 -13.65 7.46
CA VAL A 250 23.35 -12.69 6.35
C VAL A 250 22.04 -12.73 5.55
N THR A 251 21.52 -13.93 5.23
CA THR A 251 20.23 -14.06 4.55
C THR A 251 19.09 -13.53 5.43
N SER A 252 19.08 -13.88 6.71
CA SER A 252 18.07 -13.38 7.67
C SER A 252 18.08 -11.85 7.77
N TYR A 253 19.26 -11.23 7.72
CA TYR A 253 19.41 -9.77 7.68
C TYR A 253 18.90 -9.18 6.37
N ALA A 254 19.21 -9.78 5.22
CA ALA A 254 18.69 -9.37 3.92
C ALA A 254 17.15 -9.44 3.86
N GLU A 255 16.55 -10.50 4.37
CA GLU A 255 15.09 -10.64 4.47
C GLU A 255 14.46 -9.54 5.35
N ALA A 256 15.06 -9.25 6.50
CA ALA A 256 14.57 -8.20 7.40
C ALA A 256 14.63 -6.81 6.74
N ARG A 257 15.64 -6.57 5.91
CA ARG A 257 15.76 -5.33 5.12
C ARG A 257 14.63 -5.17 4.11
N VAL A 258 14.31 -6.23 3.36
CA VAL A 258 13.20 -6.23 2.42
C VAL A 258 11.86 -6.03 3.14
N SER A 259 11.67 -6.71 4.28
CA SER A 259 10.47 -6.57 5.09
C SER A 259 10.27 -5.14 5.62
N LEU A 260 11.34 -4.53 6.16
CA LEU A 260 11.32 -3.13 6.59
C LEU A 260 11.02 -2.19 5.43
N HIS A 261 11.65 -2.37 4.28
CA HIS A 261 11.41 -1.54 3.09
C HIS A 261 9.94 -1.60 2.63
N ASN A 262 9.36 -2.80 2.59
CA ASN A 262 7.94 -2.98 2.26
C ASN A 262 7.02 -2.29 3.27
N ALA A 263 7.35 -2.36 4.57
CA ALA A 263 6.58 -1.69 5.60
C ALA A 263 6.65 -0.16 5.48
N ILE A 264 7.83 0.39 5.15
CA ILE A 264 8.02 1.83 4.91
C ILE A 264 7.22 2.27 3.68
N ILE A 265 7.34 1.58 2.54
CA ILE A 265 6.57 1.91 1.33
C ILE A 265 5.06 1.89 1.60
N LEU A 266 4.58 0.90 2.37
CA LEU A 266 3.17 0.83 2.74
C LEU A 266 2.75 2.07 3.54
N LEU A 267 3.55 2.50 4.51
CA LEU A 267 3.29 3.71 5.29
C LEU A 267 3.31 4.97 4.41
N GLU A 268 4.24 5.08 3.46
CA GLU A 268 4.31 6.18 2.49
C GLU A 268 3.09 6.20 1.57
N MET A 269 2.64 5.05 1.05
CA MET A 269 1.45 4.98 0.21
C MET A 269 0.16 5.35 0.96
N LEU A 270 0.07 5.01 2.24
CA LEU A 270 -1.10 5.35 3.06
C LEU A 270 -1.15 6.84 3.42
N THR A 271 0.01 7.45 3.65
CA THR A 271 0.11 8.82 4.15
C THR A 271 0.47 9.83 3.06
N ASN A 272 0.88 9.38 1.87
CA ASN A 272 1.49 10.23 0.82
C ASN A 272 2.70 11.06 1.29
N VAL A 273 3.21 10.81 2.49
CA VAL A 273 4.41 11.47 3.04
C VAL A 273 5.62 10.66 2.61
N LYS A 274 6.56 11.31 1.94
CA LYS A 274 7.86 10.70 1.64
C LYS A 274 8.70 10.66 2.90
N ILE A 275 8.98 9.46 3.39
CA ILE A 275 9.83 9.21 4.57
C ILE A 275 11.23 8.82 4.09
N ILE A 276 11.32 8.11 2.97
CA ILE A 276 12.54 7.89 2.21
C ILE A 276 12.88 9.22 1.53
N LYS A 277 13.96 9.87 1.99
CA LYS A 277 14.60 10.96 1.24
C LYS A 277 15.18 10.37 -0.05
N GLY A 278 14.34 10.23 -1.07
CA GLY A 278 14.80 10.15 -2.44
C GLY A 278 15.55 11.44 -2.75
N LYS A 279 16.82 11.32 -3.14
CA LYS A 279 17.49 12.40 -3.87
C LYS A 279 16.76 12.65 -5.18
#